data_AF-A0A2V2CCE4-F1
#
_entry.id   AF-A0A2V2CCE4-F1
#
_cell.length_a   1.000
_cell.length_b   1.000
_cell.length_c   1.000
_cell.angle_alpha   90.00
_cell.angle_beta   90.00
_cell.angle_gamma   90.00
#
_symmetry.space_group_name_H-M   'P 1'
#
loop_
_entity.id
_entity.type
_entity.pdbx_description
1 polymer ?
#
loop_
_entity_poly.entity_id
_entity_poly.type
_entity_poly.pdbx_seq_one_letter_code
_entity_poly.pdbx_strand_id
1 'polypeptide(L)'
;MIASSGDRLQNLRPVCAAAGILLADSGQLEAALPQLLTMCTRLRTPRQYTSSLQRKLDDARLVSRAKLLWMSRLNMSETEAHRYIEKAAMDGCRKRREVAESIICTYEE
;
A
#
# COMPACT_ATOMS: atom_id res chain seq x y z
N MET A 1 -19.91 16.10 -44.65
CA MET A 1 -18.73 16.82 -44.10
C MET A 1 -18.11 15.92 -43.06
N ILE A 2 -17.04 15.24 -43.44
CA ILE A 2 -16.33 14.26 -42.63
C ILE A 2 -15.42 15.07 -41.72
N ALA A 3 -15.74 15.13 -40.42
CA ALA A 3 -14.92 15.78 -39.42
C ALA A 3 -13.51 15.18 -39.49
N SER A 4 -12.57 16.04 -39.88
CA SER A 4 -11.17 15.76 -40.16
C SER A 4 -10.51 14.96 -39.06
N SER A 5 -9.95 13.80 -39.42
CA SER A 5 -9.10 12.95 -38.57
C SER A 5 -7.93 13.72 -37.91
N GLY A 6 -7.62 14.93 -38.37
CA GLY A 6 -6.66 15.86 -37.77
C GLY A 6 -7.04 16.43 -36.40
N ASP A 7 -8.34 16.63 -36.11
CA ASP A 7 -8.77 17.24 -34.83
C ASP A 7 -8.69 16.26 -33.65
N ARG A 8 -8.81 14.95 -33.91
CA ARG A 8 -8.65 13.93 -32.86
C ARG A 8 -7.19 13.80 -32.41
N LEU A 9 -6.24 14.00 -33.32
CA LEU A 9 -4.81 13.90 -33.04
C LEU A 9 -4.30 15.06 -32.17
N GLN A 10 -4.84 16.27 -32.36
CA GLN A 10 -4.47 17.42 -31.53
C GLN A 10 -4.94 17.27 -30.08
N ASN A 11 -6.12 16.68 -29.87
CA ASN A 11 -6.68 16.44 -28.54
C ASN A 11 -5.99 15.31 -27.77
N LEU A 12 -5.33 14.36 -28.45
CA LEU A 12 -4.63 13.24 -27.81
C LEU A 12 -3.18 13.56 -27.42
N ARG A 13 -2.53 14.52 -28.10
CA ARG A 13 -1.17 14.98 -27.75
C ARG A 13 -0.98 15.40 -26.29
N PRO A 14 -1.86 16.23 -25.67
CA PRO A 14 -1.67 16.63 -24.26
C PRO A 14 -1.87 15.45 -23.29
N VAL A 15 -2.78 14.53 -23.61
CA VAL A 15 -3.03 13.32 -22.81
C VAL A 15 -1.83 12.38 -22.86
N CYS A 16 -1.23 12.20 -24.03
CA CYS A 16 -0.02 11.40 -24.21
C CYS A 16 1.21 12.05 -23.58
N ALA A 17 1.34 13.39 -23.66
CA ALA A 17 2.41 14.13 -23.00
C ALA A 17 2.34 14.02 -21.46
N ALA A 18 1.12 14.11 -20.88
CA ALA A 18 0.91 13.89 -19.46
C ALA A 18 1.26 12.46 -19.00
N ALA A 19 1.16 11.48 -19.91
CA ALA A 19 1.60 10.10 -19.70
C ALA A 19 3.09 9.86 -20.08
N GLY A 20 3.83 10.90 -20.49
CA GLY A 20 5.26 10.83 -20.84
C GLY A 20 5.57 10.29 -22.23
N ILE A 21 4.60 10.21 -23.14
CA ILE A 21 4.75 9.61 -24.47
C ILE A 21 4.69 10.71 -25.54
N LEU A 22 5.77 10.87 -26.30
CA LEU A 22 5.83 11.78 -27.44
C LEU A 22 5.42 11.02 -28.71
N LEU A 23 4.30 11.39 -29.32
CA LEU A 23 3.78 10.76 -30.54
C LEU A 23 3.87 11.73 -31.72
N ALA A 24 4.59 11.31 -32.77
CA ALA A 24 4.71 12.06 -34.02
C ALA A 24 3.73 11.59 -35.09
N ASP A 25 3.33 10.30 -35.10
CA ASP A 25 2.45 9.70 -36.11
C ASP A 25 1.45 8.68 -35.51
N SER A 26 0.29 8.52 -36.17
CA SER A 26 -0.81 7.62 -35.83
C SER A 26 -0.43 6.14 -35.87
N GLY A 27 0.49 5.74 -36.76
CA GLY A 27 1.00 4.36 -36.82
C GLY A 27 1.87 3.97 -35.61
N GLN A 28 2.54 4.94 -34.98
CA GLN A 28 3.35 4.69 -33.78
C GLN A 28 2.47 4.52 -32.53
N LEU A 29 1.28 5.13 -32.52
CA LEU A 29 0.34 4.96 -31.42
C LEU A 29 -0.18 3.52 -31.35
N GLU A 30 -0.61 2.95 -32.47
CA GLU A 30 -1.11 1.55 -32.55
C GLU A 30 -0.04 0.54 -32.10
N ALA A 31 1.22 0.77 -32.44
CA ALA A 31 2.34 -0.09 -32.02
C ALA A 31 2.68 0.05 -30.52
N ALA A 32 2.58 1.27 -29.96
CA ALA A 32 2.95 1.55 -28.58
C ALA A 32 1.84 1.21 -27.56
N LEU A 33 0.56 1.25 -27.97
CA LEU A 33 -0.60 1.06 -27.09
C LEU A 33 -0.61 -0.29 -26.35
N PRO A 34 -0.34 -1.45 -27.01
CA PRO A 34 -0.29 -2.75 -26.35
C PRO A 34 0.86 -2.85 -25.35
N GLN A 35 2.01 -2.25 -25.67
CA GLN A 35 3.19 -2.23 -24.81
C GLN A 35 2.92 -1.41 -23.54
N LEU A 36 2.29 -0.25 -23.68
CA LEU A 36 1.86 0.60 -22.57
C LEU A 36 0.81 -0.08 -21.70
N LEU A 37 -0.23 -0.69 -22.28
CA LEU A 37 -1.23 -1.44 -21.51
C LEU A 37 -0.60 -2.59 -20.73
N THR A 38 0.36 -3.29 -21.33
CA THR A 38 1.11 -4.37 -20.66
C THR A 38 1.98 -3.82 -19.52
N MET A 39 2.68 -2.69 -19.73
CA MET A 39 3.45 -2.02 -18.67
C MET A 39 2.53 -1.52 -17.54
N CYS A 40 1.40 -0.90 -17.85
CA CYS A 40 0.44 -0.42 -16.87
C CYS A 40 -0.14 -1.58 -16.03
N THR A 41 -0.48 -2.71 -16.65
CA THR A 41 -0.97 -3.88 -15.90
C THR A 41 0.12 -4.52 -15.03
N ARG A 42 1.34 -4.66 -15.56
CA ARG A 42 2.54 -5.11 -14.82
C ARG A 42 2.92 -4.20 -13.65
N LEU A 43 2.71 -2.88 -13.74
CA LEU A 43 2.98 -1.93 -12.66
C LEU A 43 1.82 -1.84 -11.64
N ARG A 44 0.59 -2.23 -12.03
CA ARG A 44 -0.56 -2.31 -11.11
C ARG A 44 -0.47 -3.51 -10.17
N THR A 45 0.06 -4.65 -10.62
CA THR A 45 0.21 -5.84 -9.78
C THR A 45 1.09 -5.62 -8.54
N PRO A 46 2.32 -5.06 -8.60
CA PRO A 46 3.13 -4.85 -7.41
C PRO A 46 2.48 -3.85 -6.44
N ARG A 47 1.69 -2.90 -6.93
CA ARG A 47 1.02 -1.89 -6.08
C ARG A 47 0.01 -2.51 -5.11
N GLN A 48 -0.65 -3.61 -5.51
CA GLN A 48 -1.58 -4.34 -4.64
C GLN A 48 -0.85 -5.21 -3.60
N TYR A 49 0.30 -5.80 -3.96
CA TYR A 49 1.14 -6.51 -2.99
C TYR A 49 1.79 -5.56 -1.99
N THR A 50 2.19 -4.35 -2.40
CA THR A 50 2.79 -3.38 -1.50
C THR A 50 1.85 -2.95 -0.38
N SER A 51 0.56 -2.75 -0.65
CA SER A 51 -0.39 -2.25 0.36
C SER A 51 -0.76 -3.32 1.40
N SER A 52 -0.95 -4.58 0.97
CA SER A 52 -1.23 -5.68 1.89
C SER A 52 -0.01 -6.04 2.76
N LEU A 53 1.19 -5.95 2.19
CA LEU A 53 2.43 -6.19 2.91
C LEU A 53 2.75 -5.05 3.89
N GLN A 54 2.52 -3.80 3.50
CA GLN A 54 2.63 -2.63 4.39
C GLN A 54 1.71 -2.76 5.60
N ARG A 55 0.44 -3.15 5.41
CA ARG A 55 -0.49 -3.36 6.53
C ARG A 55 0.02 -4.40 7.53
N LYS A 56 0.54 -5.53 7.06
CA LYS A 56 1.13 -6.56 7.94
C LYS A 56 2.36 -6.05 8.68
N LEU A 57 3.19 -5.23 8.02
CA LEU A 57 4.36 -4.60 8.62
C LEU A 57 3.96 -3.61 9.72
N ASP A 58 2.96 -2.78 9.47
CA ASP A 58 2.47 -1.80 10.43
C ASP A 58 1.84 -2.49 11.64
N ASP A 59 1.08 -3.57 11.43
CA ASP A 59 0.53 -4.39 12.52
C ASP A 59 1.66 -5.00 13.38
N ALA A 60 2.72 -5.51 12.76
CA ALA A 60 3.88 -6.05 13.48
C ALA A 60 4.62 -4.96 14.26
N ARG A 61 4.76 -3.75 13.68
CA ARG A 61 5.39 -2.60 14.34
C ARG A 61 4.62 -2.17 15.59
N LEU A 62 3.29 -2.14 15.54
CA LEU A 62 2.46 -1.82 16.70
C LEU A 62 2.67 -2.83 17.84
N VAL A 63 2.69 -4.12 17.51
CA VAL A 63 2.96 -5.18 18.51
C VAL A 63 4.36 -5.04 19.10
N SER A 64 5.38 -4.78 18.28
CA SER A 64 6.75 -4.56 18.78
C SER A 64 6.87 -3.31 19.66
N ARG A 65 6.17 -2.23 19.32
CA ARG A 65 6.13 -1.02 20.15
C ARG A 65 5.45 -1.28 21.50
N ALA A 66 4.32 -1.98 21.51
CA ALA A 66 3.65 -2.37 22.76
C ALA A 66 4.56 -3.23 23.66
N LYS A 67 5.29 -4.20 23.08
CA LYS A 67 6.27 -5.00 23.82
C LYS A 67 7.36 -4.14 24.46
N LEU A 68 7.94 -3.19 23.70
CA LEU A 68 8.98 -2.29 24.21
C LEU A 68 8.48 -1.37 25.33
N LEU A 69 7.23 -0.89 25.24
CA LEU A 69 6.60 -0.11 26.30
C LEU A 69 6.50 -0.91 27.61
N TRP A 70 6.11 -2.18 27.55
CA TRP A 70 6.07 -3.02 28.74
C TRP A 70 7.45 -3.39 29.28
N MET A 71 8.42 -3.64 28.41
CA MET A 71 9.79 -3.86 28.85
C MET A 71 10.35 -2.63 29.58
N SER A 72 10.05 -1.42 29.09
CA SER A 72 10.56 -0.17 29.67
C SER A 72 9.80 0.29 30.93
N ARG A 73 8.47 0.10 30.99
CA ARG A 73 7.64 0.59 32.11
C ARG A 73 7.35 -0.45 33.19
N LEU A 74 7.19 -1.71 32.80
CA LEU A 74 6.78 -2.80 33.69
C LEU A 74 7.92 -3.80 33.98
N ASN A 75 9.13 -3.58 33.43
CA ASN A 75 10.28 -4.50 33.52
C ASN A 75 9.92 -5.95 33.14
N MET A 76 8.91 -6.12 32.28
CA MET A 76 8.41 -7.42 31.88
C MET A 76 9.27 -7.99 30.75
N SER A 77 9.50 -9.30 30.73
CA SER A 77 10.29 -9.93 29.67
C SER A 77 9.50 -9.98 28.35
N GLU A 78 10.20 -10.06 27.21
CA GLU A 78 9.56 -10.08 25.89
C GLU A 78 8.59 -11.27 25.74
N THR A 79 8.95 -12.41 26.32
CA THR A 79 8.14 -13.65 26.28
C THR A 79 6.85 -13.49 27.07
N GLU A 80 6.90 -12.86 28.24
CA GLU A 80 5.72 -12.53 29.02
C GLU A 80 4.82 -11.54 28.29
N ALA A 81 5.39 -10.50 27.69
CA ALA A 81 4.66 -9.51 26.89
C ALA A 81 3.95 -10.16 25.70
N HIS A 82 4.66 -11.04 25.01
CA HIS A 82 4.10 -11.79 23.90
C HIS A 82 2.95 -12.69 24.34
N ARG A 83 3.15 -13.49 25.40
CA ARG A 83 2.14 -14.38 25.95
C ARG A 83 0.89 -13.63 26.41
N TYR A 84 1.05 -12.45 27.02
CA TYR A 84 -0.08 -11.63 27.41
C TYR A 84 -0.87 -11.16 26.20
N ILE A 85 -0.21 -10.63 25.16
CA ILE A 85 -0.90 -10.13 23.95
C ILE A 85 -1.68 -11.27 23.29
N GLU A 86 -1.11 -12.47 23.22
CA GLU A 86 -1.80 -13.65 22.69
C GLU A 86 -3.00 -14.04 23.54
N LYS A 87 -2.83 -14.12 24.85
CA LYS A 87 -3.92 -14.46 25.78
C LYS A 87 -5.05 -13.43 25.72
N ALA A 88 -4.74 -12.14 25.76
CA ALA A 88 -5.73 -11.06 25.68
C ALA A 88 -6.44 -11.00 24.31
N ALA A 89 -5.75 -11.36 23.23
CA ALA A 89 -6.36 -11.48 21.91
C ALA A 89 -7.33 -12.67 21.85
N MET A 90 -6.97 -13.82 22.43
CA MET A 90 -7.82 -15.01 22.51
C MET A 90 -9.04 -14.77 23.39
N ASP A 91 -8.83 -14.31 24.63
CA ASP A 91 -9.90 -14.07 25.60
C ASP A 91 -10.89 -13.00 25.11
N GLY A 92 -10.39 -11.98 24.39
CA GLY A 92 -11.21 -10.91 23.82
C GLY A 92 -11.78 -11.19 22.43
N CYS A 93 -11.41 -12.31 21.79
CA CYS A 93 -11.70 -12.58 20.37
C CYS A 93 -11.33 -11.39 19.46
N ARG A 94 -10.21 -10.71 19.76
CA ARG A 94 -9.73 -9.51 19.06
C ARG A 94 -8.42 -9.78 18.35
N LYS A 95 -8.09 -8.96 17.36
CA LYS A 95 -6.79 -9.05 16.69
C LYS A 95 -5.69 -8.58 17.64
N ARG A 96 -4.50 -9.19 17.55
CA ARG A 96 -3.30 -8.78 18.32
C ARG A 96 -2.96 -7.29 18.15
N ARG A 97 -3.26 -6.72 16.97
CA ARG A 97 -3.11 -5.30 16.68
C ARG A 97 -3.96 -4.41 17.61
N GLU A 98 -5.24 -4.72 17.77
CA GLU A 98 -6.17 -3.93 18.60
C GLU A 98 -5.77 -3.96 20.08
N VAL A 99 -5.29 -5.12 20.53
CA VAL A 99 -4.73 -5.27 21.88
C VAL A 99 -3.47 -4.41 22.03
N ALA A 100 -2.55 -4.45 21.05
CA ALA A 100 -1.35 -3.63 21.07
C ALA A 100 -1.66 -2.12 21.05
N GLU A 101 -2.63 -1.67 20.25
CA GLU A 101 -3.09 -0.28 20.22
C GLU A 101 -3.68 0.14 21.58
N SER A 102 -4.49 -0.72 22.20
CA SER A 102 -5.05 -0.46 23.53
C SER A 102 -3.96 -0.29 24.59
N ILE A 103 -2.92 -1.13 24.52
CA ILE A 103 -1.76 -1.06 25.42
C ILE A 103 -1.01 0.25 25.21
N ILE A 104 -0.67 0.59 23.96
CA ILE A 104 0.03 1.85 23.66
C ILE A 104 -0.78 3.04 24.19
N CYS A 105 -2.09 3.09 23.94
CA CYS A 105 -2.97 4.15 24.45
C CYS A 105 -2.96 4.27 25.99
N THR A 106 -2.82 3.15 26.69
CA THR A 106 -2.86 3.12 28.17
C THR A 106 -1.52 3.50 28.82
N TYR A 107 -0.38 3.30 28.14
CA TYR A 107 0.96 3.43 28.73
C TYR A 107 1.84 4.50 28.07
N GLU A 108 1.31 5.25 27.11
CA GLU A 108 2.01 6.33 26.38
C GLU A 108 1.70 7.73 26.93
N GLU A 109 1.09 7.82 28.12
CA GLU A 109 1.09 9.02 28.98
C GLU A 109 2.46 9.22 29.66
#